data_AF-A0A6I7U2R5-F1
#
_entry.id   AF-A0A6I7U2R5-F1
#
_cell.length_a   1.000
_cell.length_b   1.000
_cell.length_c   1.000
_cell.angle_alpha   90.00
_cell.angle_beta   90.00
_cell.angle_gamma   90.00
#
_symmetry.space_group_name_H-M   'P 1'
#
loop_
_entity.id
_entity.type
_entity.pdbx_description
1 polymer ?
#
loop_
_entity_poly.entity_id
_entity_poly.type
_entity_poly.pdbx_seq_one_letter_code
_entity_poly.pdbx_strand_id
1 'polypeptide(L)' 'MNHPAKIQDIHDTTVASRLKKGKVTVIVLDGMNGTAWQAEAPEHGKTVIETRKGDLARVEFEIGYKL' A
#
# COMPACT_ATOMS: atom_id res chain seq x y z
N MET A 1 7.28 -11.65 1.01
CA MET A 1 7.61 -10.30 0.49
C MET A 1 6.32 -9.50 0.39
N ASN A 2 6.29 -8.27 0.91
CA ASN A 2 5.07 -7.46 1.01
C ASN A 2 4.70 -6.85 -0.35
N HIS A 3 4.29 -7.66 -1.33
CA HIS A 3 3.89 -7.11 -2.62
C HIS A 3 2.56 -6.34 -2.50
N PRO A 4 2.39 -5.24 -3.25
CA PRO A 4 1.10 -4.58 -3.36
C PRO A 4 0.04 -5.56 -3.86
N ALA A 5 -1.09 -5.58 -3.16
CA ALA A 5 -2.26 -6.34 -3.55
C ALA A 5 -3.38 -5.38 -3.96
N LYS A 6 -4.02 -5.65 -5.09
CA LYS A 6 -5.19 -4.90 -5.53
C LYS A 6 -6.35 -5.18 -4.56
N ILE A 7 -7.08 -4.15 -4.17
CA ILE A 7 -8.34 -4.27 -3.43
C ILE A 7 -9.43 -4.53 -4.47
N GLN A 8 -10.09 -5.69 -4.39
CA GLN A 8 -11.11 -6.11 -5.36
C GLN A 8 -12.45 -5.42 -5.10
N ASP A 9 -12.94 -5.41 -3.86
CA ASP A 9 -14.26 -4.89 -3.49
C ASP A 9 -14.16 -3.46 -2.93
N ILE A 10 -13.72 -2.51 -3.76
CA ILE A 10 -13.41 -1.13 -3.30
C ILE A 10 -14.63 -0.43 -2.69
N HIS A 11 -15.82 -0.66 -3.24
CA HIS A 11 -17.04 -0.01 -2.79
C HIS A 11 -17.57 -0.55 -1.44
N ASP A 12 -17.25 -1.80 -1.11
CA ASP A 12 -17.67 -2.45 0.14
C ASP A 12 -16.57 -2.41 1.22
N THR A 13 -15.34 -2.11 0.80
CA THR A 13 -14.19 -2.01 1.68
C THR A 13 -14.24 -0.72 2.50
N THR A 14 -14.28 -0.84 3.82
CA THR A 14 -14.07 0.29 4.74
C THR A 14 -12.61 0.46 5.11
N VAL A 15 -12.18 1.67 5.47
CA VAL A 15 -10.83 1.92 6.00
C VAL A 15 -10.58 1.11 7.27
N ALA A 16 -11.59 1.02 8.14
CA ALA A 16 -11.50 0.28 9.40
C ALA A 16 -11.22 -1.22 9.20
N SER A 17 -11.75 -1.85 8.14
CA SER A 17 -11.51 -3.27 7.85
C SER A 17 -10.05 -3.57 7.43
N ARG A 18 -9.25 -2.54 7.15
CA ARG A 18 -7.83 -2.65 6.79
C ARG A 18 -6.88 -2.48 7.97
N LEU A 19 -7.39 -2.13 9.15
CA LEU A 19 -6.58 -2.02 10.36
C LEU A 19 -6.18 -3.41 10.87
N LYS A 20 -4.87 -3.66 10.97
CA LYS A 20 -4.31 -4.84 11.63
C LYS A 20 -3.42 -4.40 12.79
N LYS A 21 -3.60 -5.02 13.96
CA LYS A 21 -2.81 -4.71 15.16
C LYS A 21 -1.31 -4.88 14.88
N GLY A 22 -0.52 -3.85 15.19
CA GLY A 22 0.94 -3.89 15.03
C GLY A 22 1.44 -3.80 13.58
N LYS A 23 0.57 -3.46 12.62
CA LYS A 23 0.95 -3.27 11.21
C LYS A 23 0.58 -1.87 10.75
N VAL A 24 1.42 -1.31 9.90
CA VAL A 24 1.12 -0.10 9.14
C VAL A 24 0.75 -0.53 7.73
N THR A 25 -0.48 -0.24 7.32
CA THR A 25 -0.98 -0.53 5.97
C THR A 25 -0.97 0.74 5.15
N VAL A 26 -0.31 0.69 4.01
CA VAL A 26 -0.31 1.74 2.98
C VAL A 26 -1.41 1.40 1.99
N ILE A 27 -2.31 2.34 1.71
CA ILE A 27 -3.35 2.20 0.68
C ILE A 27 -3.13 3.30 -0.36
N VAL A 28 -3.03 2.90 -1.63
CA VAL A 28 -2.95 3.82 -2.77
C VAL A 28 -4.28 3.78 -3.50
N LEU A 29 -4.92 4.95 -3.62
CA LEU A 29 -6.17 5.13 -4.36
C LEU A 29 -5.86 5.79 -5.70
N ASP A 30 -6.13 5.09 -6.80
CA ASP A 30 -5.95 5.58 -8.17
C ASP A 30 -7.31 5.93 -8.79
N GLY A 31 -7.63 7.22 -8.81
CA GLY A 31 -8.86 7.74 -9.38
C GLY A 31 -8.91 7.73 -10.91
N MET A 32 -7.80 7.54 -11.63
CA MET A 32 -7.82 7.48 -13.10
C MET A 32 -8.38 6.15 -13.60
N ASN A 33 -8.01 5.05 -12.94
CA ASN A 33 -8.52 3.72 -13.28
C ASN A 33 -9.62 3.22 -12.32
N GLY A 34 -9.95 3.99 -11.28
CA GLY A 34 -10.89 3.57 -10.24
C GLY A 34 -10.39 2.34 -9.48
N THR A 35 -9.07 2.22 -9.25
CA THR A 35 -8.48 1.07 -8.55
C THR A 35 -7.85 1.47 -7.23
N ALA A 36 -7.67 0.51 -6.34
CA ALA A 36 -6.97 0.70 -5.09
C ALA A 36 -6.02 -0.47 -4.84
N TRP A 37 -4.89 -0.16 -4.23
CA TRP A 37 -3.85 -1.12 -3.90
C TRP A 37 -3.47 -0.97 -2.43
N GLN A 38 -3.10 -2.07 -1.79
CA GLN A 38 -2.63 -2.07 -0.41
C GLN A 38 -1.30 -2.81 -0.29
N ALA A 39 -0.46 -2.35 0.63
CA ALA A 39 0.76 -3.03 1.03
C ALA A 39 1.01 -2.84 2.52
N GLU A 40 1.74 -3.77 3.13
CA GLU A 40 2.22 -3.62 4.50
C GLU A 40 3.58 -2.92 4.49
N ALA A 41 3.67 -1.78 5.17
CA ALA A 41 4.92 -1.05 5.36
C ALA A 41 5.86 -1.86 6.28
N PRO A 42 7.19 -1.71 6.13
CA PRO A 42 8.14 -2.36 7.02
C PRO A 42 8.04 -1.74 8.41
N GLU A 43 8.31 -2.56 9.43
CA GLU A 43 8.34 -2.10 10.83
C GLU A 43 9.43 -1.02 11.05
N HIS A 44 10.56 -1.20 10.37
CA HIS A 44 11.65 -0.23 10.34
C HIS A 44 12.12 -0.01 8.91
N GLY A 45 12.07 1.23 8.46
CA GLY A 45 12.48 1.60 7.11
C GLY A 45 11.51 2.55 6.43
N LYS A 46 11.50 2.51 5.11
CA LYS A 46 10.69 3.37 4.24
C LYS A 46 9.89 2.53 3.27
N THR A 47 8.72 3.04 2.93
CA THR A 47 7.95 2.57 1.78
C THR A 47 7.99 3.67 0.73
N VAL A 48 8.51 3.36 -0.45
CA VAL A 48 8.59 4.28 -1.59
C VAL A 48 7.53 3.86 -2.60
N ILE A 49 6.68 4.80 -3.00
CA ILE A 49 5.60 4.58 -3.94
C ILE A 49 5.92 5.35 -5.21
N GLU A 50 6.16 4.63 -6.29
CA GLU A 50 6.34 5.21 -7.61
C GLU A 50 5.01 5.15 -8.36
N THR A 51 4.53 6.32 -8.77
CA THR A 51 3.29 6.44 -9.56
C THR A 51 3.64 6.77 -10.99
N ARG A 52 2.91 6.17 -11.93
CA ARG A 52 2.90 6.55 -13.33
C ARG A 52 1.46 6.90 -13.70
N LYS A 53 1.26 7.81 -14.64
CA LYS A 53 -0.09 8.22 -15.05
C LYS A 53 -0.93 6.99 -15.43
N GLY A 54 -1.93 6.67 -14.62
CA GLY A 54 -2.82 5.54 -14.79
C GLY A 54 -2.19 4.19 -14.47
N ASP A 55 -1.15 4.12 -13.63
CA ASP A 55 -0.60 2.85 -13.17
C ASP A 55 0.12 2.99 -11.82
N LEU A 56 -0.01 1.96 -10.97
CA LEU A 56 0.87 1.80 -9.81
C LEU A 56 2.17 1.18 -10.33
N ALA A 57 3.14 2.04 -10.65
CA ALA A 57 4.37 1.60 -11.29
C ALA A 57 5.17 0.67 -10.37
N ARG A 58 5.30 1.02 -9.08
CA ARG A 58 6.05 0.21 -8.12
C ARG A 58 5.78 0.61 -6.67
N VAL A 59 5.84 -0.36 -5.77
CA VAL A 59 6.04 -0.10 -4.34
C VAL A 59 7.32 -0.81 -3.92
N GLU A 60 8.29 -0.03 -3.45
CA GLU A 60 9.55 -0.52 -2.93
C GLU A 60 9.61 -0.39 -1.40
N PHE A 61 10.32 -1.32 -0.77
CA PHE A 61 10.54 -1.33 0.67
C PHE A 61 12.03 -1.25 0.93
N GLU A 62 12.45 -0.17 1.56
CA GLU A 62 13.81 -0.01 2.06
C GLU A 62 13.79 -0.34 3.55
N ILE A 63 14.50 -1.38 3.97
CA ILE A 63 14.64 -1.70 5.39
C ILE A 63 15.73 -0.79 5.96
N GLY A 64 15.36 0.02 6.95
CA GLY A 64 16.28 0.90 7.65
C GLY A 64 16.56 0.37 9.05
N TYR A 65 17.84 0.18 9.39
CA TYR A 65 18.25 0.00 10.78
C TYR A 65 18.44 1.38 11.42
N LYS A 66 17.76 1.63 12.54
CA LYS A 66 18.08 2.75 13.42
C LYS A 66 18.97 2.18 14.54
N LEU A 67 20.22 2.63 14.60
CA LEU A 67 21.11 2.39 15.74
C LEU A 67 20.57 3.10 16.98
#